data_AF-A0A497LYA3-F1
#
_entry.id   AF-A0A497LYA3-F1
#
_cell.length_a   1.000
_cell.length_b   1.000
_cell.length_c   1.000
_cell.angle_alpha   90.00
_cell.angle_beta   90.00
_cell.angle_gamma   90.00
#
_symmetry.space_group_name_H-M   'P 1'
#
loop_
_entity.id
_entity.type
_entity.pdbx_description
1 polymer ?
#
loop_
_entity_poly.entity_id
_entity_poly.type
_entity_poly.pdbx_seq_one_letter_code
_entity_poly.pdbx_strand_id
1 'polypeptide(L)'
;AFLYITHDVSTAKYLAQEAAVMYAGKIVEMGPFKKILSEPLHPYTKALLEAIPDPDPKNRFVLRKTVPGEPPNLINPPPGCRFNPRCPMAMDICKREEPKLREIGGRLVACHNV
;
A
#
# COMPACT_ATOMS: atom_id res chain seq x y z
N ALA A 1 24.20 -0.53 -7.03
CA ALA A 1 22.75 -0.44 -6.75
C ALA A 1 22.21 -1.86 -6.59
N PHE A 2 21.31 -2.09 -5.64
CA PHE A 2 20.64 -3.38 -5.45
C PHE A 2 19.14 -3.16 -5.26
N LEU A 3 18.34 -4.18 -5.62
CA LEU A 3 16.91 -4.21 -5.39
C LEU A 3 16.62 -5.25 -4.31
N TYR A 4 15.94 -4.84 -3.24
CA TYR A 4 15.53 -5.72 -2.15
C TYR A 4 14.02 -5.91 -2.16
N ILE A 5 13.57 -7.16 -2.23
CA ILE A 5 12.15 -7.52 -2.29
C ILE A 5 11.78 -8.22 -0.98
N THR A 6 10.79 -7.67 -0.27
CA THR A 6 10.30 -8.21 1.00
C THR A 6 8.80 -7.96 1.14
N HIS A 7 8.13 -8.79 1.95
CA HIS A 7 6.76 -8.57 2.38
C HIS A 7 6.68 -7.89 3.75
N ASP A 8 7.81 -7.80 4.47
CA ASP A 8 7.90 -7.14 5.78
C ASP A 8 8.56 -5.78 5.66
N VAL A 9 7.76 -4.73 5.76
CA VAL A 9 8.21 -3.33 5.70
C VAL A 9 9.23 -3.01 6.80
N SER A 10 9.18 -3.71 7.94
CA SER A 10 10.10 -3.54 9.06
C SER A 10 11.54 -3.86 8.67
N THR A 11 11.74 -4.86 7.80
CA THR A 11 13.07 -5.23 7.30
C THR A 11 13.60 -4.20 6.30
N ALA A 12 12.72 -3.68 5.43
CA ALA A 12 13.09 -2.68 4.43
C ALA A 12 13.60 -1.38 5.06
N LYS A 13 13.12 -1.02 6.26
CA LYS A 13 13.53 0.21 6.98
C LYS A 13 15.03 0.35 7.20
N TYR A 14 15.75 -0.75 7.33
CA TYR A 14 17.19 -0.74 7.60
C TYR A 14 18.04 -0.58 6.33
N LEU A 15 17.45 -0.77 5.15
CA LEU A 15 18.19 -0.90 3.89
C LEU A 15 17.74 0.10 2.83
N ALA A 16 16.46 0.47 2.82
CA ALA A 16 15.83 1.18 1.70
C ALA A 16 15.93 2.71 1.82
N GLN A 17 16.41 3.35 0.74
CA GLN A 17 16.32 4.79 0.54
C GLN A 17 15.02 5.17 -0.17
N GLU A 18 14.63 4.36 -1.15
CA GLU A 18 13.39 4.42 -1.94
C GLU A 18 12.59 3.13 -1.72
N ALA A 19 11.26 3.20 -1.79
CA ALA A 19 10.39 2.03 -1.78
C ALA A 19 9.39 2.08 -2.92
N ALA A 20 9.04 0.89 -3.43
CA ALA A 20 7.89 0.67 -4.30
C ALA A 20 6.96 -0.35 -3.63
N VAL A 21 5.75 0.07 -3.30
CA VAL A 21 4.71 -0.78 -2.72
C VAL A 21 3.90 -1.38 -3.85
N MET A 22 3.73 -2.70 -3.82
CA MET A 22 2.99 -3.44 -4.83
C MET A 22 1.74 -4.09 -4.22
N TYR A 23 0.65 -4.10 -5.00
CA TYR A 23 -0.54 -4.88 -4.69
C TYR A 23 -1.00 -5.63 -5.94
N ALA A 24 -1.21 -6.94 -5.80
CA ALA A 24 -1.73 -7.79 -6.86
C ALA A 24 -1.04 -7.55 -8.22
N GLY A 25 0.29 -7.47 -8.25
CA GLY A 25 1.07 -7.27 -9.49
C GLY A 25 1.12 -5.84 -10.03
N LYS A 26 0.67 -4.82 -9.28
CA LYS A 26 0.74 -3.40 -9.68
C LYS A 26 1.50 -2.59 -8.64
N ILE A 27 2.36 -1.67 -9.08
CA ILE A 27 2.95 -0.65 -8.20
C ILE A 27 1.84 0.35 -7.86
N VAL A 28 1.54 0.49 -6.58
CA VAL A 28 0.47 1.38 -6.09
C VAL A 28 1.01 2.67 -5.51
N GLU A 29 2.24 2.65 -4.99
CA GLU A 29 2.91 3.82 -4.42
C GLU A 29 4.43 3.63 -4.49
N MET A 30 5.18 4.66 -4.86
CA MET A 30 6.63 4.64 -4.97
C MET A 30 7.25 5.99 -4.64
N GLY A 31 8.39 6.00 -3.96
CA GLY A 31 9.13 7.22 -3.63
C GLY A 31 9.99 7.06 -2.36
N PRO A 32 10.44 8.17 -1.76
CA PRO A 32 11.37 8.12 -0.64
C PRO A 32 10.79 7.31 0.51
N PHE A 33 11.55 6.35 1.03
CA PHE A 33 11.07 5.37 2.01
C PHE A 33 10.48 6.04 3.26
N LYS A 34 11.15 7.10 3.76
CA LYS A 34 10.69 7.89 4.91
C LYS A 34 9.29 8.47 4.71
N LYS A 35 9.03 8.97 3.50
CA LYS A 35 7.78 9.61 3.10
C LYS A 35 6.65 8.58 3.01
N ILE A 36 6.92 7.41 2.43
CA ILE A 36 5.99 6.27 2.39
C ILE A 36 5.59 5.85 3.81
N LEU A 37 6.55 5.80 4.75
CA LEU A 37 6.25 5.43 6.15
C LEU A 37 5.45 6.47 6.92
N SER A 38 5.77 7.76 6.76
CA SER A 38 5.17 8.82 7.60
C SER A 38 3.83 9.30 7.08
N GLU A 39 3.65 9.33 5.76
CA GLU A 39 2.50 9.93 5.10
C GLU A 39 2.06 9.08 3.90
N PRO A 40 1.66 7.81 4.10
CA PRO A 40 1.25 6.93 3.01
C PRO A 40 0.04 7.52 2.27
N LEU A 41 0.13 7.62 0.94
CA LEU A 41 -0.94 8.21 0.12
C LEU A 41 -1.95 7.14 -0.34
N HIS A 42 -1.48 5.95 -0.71
CA HIS A 42 -2.38 4.91 -1.19
C HIS A 42 -3.08 4.19 0.00
N PRO A 43 -4.41 3.98 -0.02
CA PRO A 43 -5.13 3.32 1.07
C PRO A 43 -4.58 1.93 1.45
N TYR A 44 -4.06 1.19 0.47
CA TYR A 44 -3.35 -0.07 0.73
C TYR A 44 -2.05 0.11 1.52
N THR A 45 -1.20 1.08 1.13
CA THR A 45 0.04 1.38 1.87
C THR A 45 -0.27 1.78 3.30
N LYS A 46 -1.30 2.63 3.50
CA LYS A 46 -1.76 3.01 4.85
C LYS A 46 -2.14 1.79 5.68
N ALA A 47 -2.95 0.90 5.11
CA ALA A 47 -3.39 -0.30 5.82
C ALA A 47 -2.25 -1.30 6.08
N LEU A 48 -1.27 -1.40 5.18
CA LEU A 48 -0.05 -2.19 5.39
C LEU A 48 0.73 -1.68 6.61
N LEU A 49 0.89 -0.36 6.75
CA LEU A 49 1.59 0.24 7.88
C LEU A 49 0.82 0.15 9.20
N GLU A 50 -0.51 0.29 9.18
CA GLU A 50 -1.37 0.12 10.36
C GLU A 50 -1.31 -1.31 10.92
N ALA A 51 -1.08 -2.30 10.06
CA ALA A 51 -0.94 -3.71 10.42
C ALA A 51 0.42 -4.09 11.04
N ILE A 52 1.44 -3.21 10.99
CA ILE A 52 2.76 -3.49 11.57
C ILE A 52 2.65 -3.56 13.10
N PRO A 53 3.07 -4.67 13.74
CA PRO A 53 3.02 -4.80 15.20
C PRO A 53 3.81 -3.70 15.92
N ASP A 54 3.29 -3.25 17.06
CA ASP A 54 4.06 -2.39 17.97
C ASP A 54 5.04 -3.23 18.78
N PRO A 55 6.34 -2.90 18.81
CA PRO A 55 7.26 -3.53 19.75
C PRO A 55 7.06 -3.06 21.19
N ASP A 56 6.35 -1.96 21.47
CA ASP A 56 6.10 -1.49 22.84
C ASP A 56 5.14 -2.46 23.58
N PRO A 57 5.57 -3.09 24.70
CA PRO A 57 4.72 -3.99 25.49
C PRO A 57 3.42 -3.34 25.97
N LYS A 58 3.37 -2.01 26.12
CA LYS A 58 2.15 -1.28 26.51
C LYS A 58 1.05 -1.40 25.45
N ASN A 59 1.43 -1.61 24.19
CA ASN A 59 0.51 -1.66 23.06
C ASN A 59 0.10 -3.10 22.68
N ARG A 60 0.49 -4.11 23.49
CA ARG A 60 0.25 -5.53 23.21
C ARG A 60 -1.21 -5.93 23.01
N PHE A 61 -2.16 -5.19 23.62
CA PHE A 61 -3.60 -5.45 23.52
C PHE A 61 -4.32 -4.48 22.58
N VAL A 62 -3.59 -3.59 21.91
CA VAL A 62 -4.17 -2.64 20.95
C VAL A 62 -4.50 -3.40 19.67
N LEU A 63 -5.80 -3.51 19.37
CA LEU A 63 -6.29 -4.10 18.13
C LEU A 63 -5.85 -3.23 16.94
N ARG A 64 -5.09 -3.83 16.02
CA ARG A 64 -4.69 -3.18 14.77
C ARG A 64 -5.77 -3.36 13.72
N LYS A 65 -6.00 -2.31 12.91
CA LYS A 65 -6.92 -2.39 11.78
C LYS A 65 -6.30 -3.26 10.70
N THR A 66 -7.04 -4.28 10.29
CA THR A 66 -6.66 -5.14 9.16
C THR A 66 -7.52 -4.80 7.96
N VAL A 67 -6.94 -4.97 6.76
CA VAL A 67 -7.71 -4.85 5.53
C VAL A 67 -8.71 -6.01 5.46
N PRO A 68 -10.02 -5.75 5.33
CA PRO A 68 -11.01 -6.82 5.26
C PRO A 68 -10.86 -7.66 3.98
N GLY A 69 -11.34 -8.90 4.04
CA GLY A 69 -11.39 -9.82 2.90
C GLY A 69 -10.03 -10.36 2.46
N GLU A 70 -10.07 -11.18 1.41
CA GLU A 70 -8.92 -11.89 0.85
C GLU A 70 -8.30 -11.16 -0.36
N PRO A 71 -7.01 -11.37 -0.68
CA PRO A 71 -6.42 -10.89 -1.94
C PRO A 71 -7.20 -11.38 -3.18
N PRO A 72 -7.24 -10.59 -4.27
CA PRO A 72 -7.97 -10.97 -5.47
C PRO A 72 -7.30 -12.15 -6.18
N ASN A 73 -8.10 -12.93 -6.91
CA ASN A 73 -7.59 -13.90 -7.86
C ASN A 73 -6.85 -13.17 -9.00
N LEU A 74 -5.59 -13.55 -9.27
CA LEU A 74 -4.76 -12.90 -10.28
C LEU A 74 -5.02 -13.41 -11.71
N ILE A 75 -5.71 -14.54 -11.89
CA ILE A 75 -6.15 -15.03 -13.20
C ILE A 75 -7.26 -14.12 -13.74
N ASN A 76 -8.22 -13.76 -12.87
CA ASN A 76 -9.34 -12.88 -13.18
C ASN A 76 -9.38 -11.73 -12.16
N PRO A 77 -8.47 -10.75 -12.26
CA PRO A 77 -8.40 -9.64 -11.31
C PRO A 77 -9.65 -8.75 -11.44
N PRO A 78 -10.06 -8.07 -10.35
CA PRO A 78 -11.17 -7.13 -10.42
C PRO A 78 -10.85 -6.00 -11.41
N PRO A 79 -11.86 -5.51 -12.16
CA PRO A 79 -11.67 -4.42 -13.10
C PRO A 79 -11.29 -3.13 -12.37
N GLY A 80 -10.62 -2.23 -13.09
CA GLY A 80 -10.14 -0.96 -12.57
C GLY A 80 -9.00 -1.10 -11.56
N CYS A 81 -9.13 -0.45 -10.41
CA CYS A 81 -8.16 -0.54 -9.32
C CYS A 81 -8.22 -1.92 -8.66
N ARG A 82 -7.12 -2.68 -8.65
CA ARG A 82 -7.10 -4.05 -8.09
C ARG A 82 -7.45 -4.12 -6.60
N PHE A 83 -7.28 -3.01 -5.87
CA PHE A 83 -7.60 -2.90 -4.45
C PHE A 83 -9.05 -2.48 -4.17
N ASN A 84 -9.86 -2.12 -5.19
CA ASN A 84 -11.21 -1.59 -5.00
C ASN A 84 -12.14 -2.46 -4.13
N PRO A 85 -12.11 -3.82 -4.17
CA PRO A 85 -13.02 -4.63 -3.37
C PRO A 85 -12.74 -4.57 -1.86
N ARG A 86 -11.53 -4.13 -1.47
CA ARG A 86 -11.05 -4.09 -0.09
C ARG A 86 -10.74 -2.68 0.39
N CYS A 87 -10.79 -1.69 -0.51
CA CYS A 87 -10.48 -0.32 -0.21
C CYS A 87 -11.66 0.34 0.52
N PRO A 88 -11.47 0.89 1.73
CA PRO A 88 -12.55 1.60 2.45
C PRO A 88 -12.93 2.93 1.78
N MET A 89 -12.14 3.39 0.81
CA MET A 89 -12.34 4.64 0.07
C MET A 89 -12.68 4.36 -1.42
N ALA A 90 -13.19 3.17 -1.74
CA ALA A 90 -13.52 2.81 -3.11
C ALA A 90 -14.67 3.66 -3.67
N MET A 91 -14.44 4.28 -4.83
CA MET A 91 -15.43 5.03 -5.60
C MET A 91 -15.83 4.24 -6.86
N ASP A 92 -16.90 4.64 -7.55
CA ASP A 92 -17.33 3.91 -8.75
C ASP A 92 -16.35 3.99 -9.92
N ILE A 93 -15.51 5.03 -9.99
CA ILE A 93 -14.40 5.07 -10.95
C ILE A 93 -13.37 3.98 -10.66
N CYS A 94 -13.14 3.63 -9.39
CA CYS A 94 -12.18 2.60 -8.98
C CYS A 94 -12.58 1.19 -9.46
N LYS A 95 -13.87 0.94 -9.70
CA LYS A 95 -14.37 -0.35 -10.22
C LYS A 95 -14.26 -0.46 -11.75
N ARG A 96 -14.07 0.66 -12.44
CA ARG A 96 -14.18 0.75 -13.91
C ARG A 96 -12.86 1.09 -14.59
N GLU A 97 -12.04 1.93 -13.95
CA GLU A 97 -10.81 2.46 -14.54
C GLU A 97 -9.60 2.16 -13.65
N GLU A 98 -8.52 1.68 -14.26
CA GLU A 98 -7.25 1.46 -13.57
C GLU A 98 -6.60 2.83 -13.28
N PRO A 99 -6.28 3.15 -12.01
CA PRO A 99 -5.65 4.42 -11.70
C PRO A 99 -4.25 4.47 -12.30
N LYS A 100 -3.94 5.54 -13.03
CA LYS A 100 -2.59 5.79 -13.54
C LYS A 100 -1.67 6.17 -12.40
N LEU A 101 -0.40 5.75 -12.51
CA LEU A 101 0.66 6.20 -11.63
C LEU A 101 0.95 7.69 -11.91
N ARG A 102 0.71 8.55 -10.92
CA ARG A 102 0.84 10.01 -11.03
C ARG A 102 1.78 10.56 -9.98
N GLU A 103 2.49 11.63 -10.30
CA GLU A 103 3.39 12.29 -9.34
C GLU A 103 2.59 13.21 -8.40
N ILE A 104 2.72 12.98 -7.10
CA ILE A 104 2.06 13.72 -6.02
C ILE A 104 3.07 13.92 -4.89
N GLY A 105 3.42 15.18 -4.58
CA GLY A 105 4.32 15.50 -3.47
C GLY A 105 5.72 14.85 -3.56
N GLY A 106 6.23 14.66 -4.79
CA GLY A 106 7.52 14.00 -5.07
C GLY A 106 7.49 12.49 -4.88
N ARG A 107 6.35 11.85 -5.13
CA ARG A 107 6.12 10.40 -5.08
C ARG A 107 5.18 10.00 -6.21
N LEU A 108 5.27 8.76 -6.66
CA LEU A 108 4.40 8.20 -7.68
C LEU A 108 3.29 7.38 -7.01
N VAL A 109 2.02 7.67 -7.30
CA VAL A 109 0.86 7.01 -6.68
C VAL A 109 -0.18 6.64 -7.73
N ALA A 110 -0.69 5.41 -7.67
CA ALA A 110 -1.76 4.93 -8.52
C ALA A 110 -3.06 4.81 -7.71
N CYS A 111 -3.70 5.95 -7.44
CA CYS A 111 -5.01 6.02 -6.78
C CYS A 111 -5.86 7.13 -7.40
N HIS A 112 -7.18 6.98 -7.39
CA HIS A 112 -8.13 8.01 -7.85
C HIS A 112 -8.49 9.03 -6.76
N ASN A 113 -8.24 8.71 -5.50
CA ASN A 113 -8.57 9.55 -4.33
C ASN A 113 -7.40 10.41 -3.86
N VAL A 114 -6.41 10.64 -4.73
CA VAL A 114 -5.19 11.41 -4.46
C VAL A 114 -4.96 12.43 -5.55
#